data_AF-A0A949CCY2-F1
#
_entry.id   AF-A0A949CCY2-F1
#
_cell.length_a   1.000
_cell.length_b   1.000
_cell.length_c   1.000
_cell.angle_alpha   90.00
_cell.angle_beta   90.00
_cell.angle_gamma   90.00
#
_symmetry.space_group_name_H-M   'P 1'
#
loop_
_entity.id
_entity.type
_entity.pdbx_description
1 polymer ?
#
loop_
_entity_poly.entity_id
_entity_poly.type
_entity_poly.pdbx_seq_one_letter_code
_entity_poly.pdbx_strand_id
1 'polypeptide(L)' 'MSKIQSIYACSKCGAQSLKWSGRCLECGAWGTLQMQTVDR' A
#
# COMPACT_ATOMS: atom_id res chain seq x y z
N MET A 1 16.86 -14.00 -8.38
CA MET A 1 16.73 -12.78 -7.56
C MET A 1 15.29 -12.34 -7.63
N SER A 2 14.55 -12.54 -6.55
CA SER A 2 13.13 -12.21 -6.46
C SER A 2 12.96 -10.70 -6.56
N LYS A 3 12.08 -10.28 -7.48
CA LYS A 3 11.88 -8.88 -7.81
C LYS A 3 11.14 -8.21 -6.66
N ILE A 4 11.88 -7.49 -5.81
CA ILE A 4 11.32 -6.71 -4.70
C ILE A 4 10.37 -5.67 -5.32
N GLN A 5 9.07 -5.82 -5.09
CA GLN A 5 8.09 -4.84 -5.52
C GLN A 5 7.64 -4.03 -4.30
N SER A 6 7.77 -2.71 -4.42
CA SER A 6 7.28 -1.79 -3.41
C SER A 6 5.81 -1.48 -3.68
N ILE A 7 4.93 -1.88 -2.77
CA ILE A 7 3.50 -1.60 -2.78
C ILE A 7 3.15 -0.70 -1.59
N TYR A 8 2.00 -0.04 -1.63
CA TYR A 8 1.45 0.73 -0.52
C TYR A 8 0.24 -0.01 0.02
N ALA A 9 0.32 -0.51 1.25
CA ALA A 9 -0.77 -1.19 1.93
C ALA A 9 -1.43 -0.25 2.96
N CYS A 10 -2.76 -0.24 3.00
CA CYS A 10 -3.51 0.55 3.96
C CYS A 10 -3.63 -0.20 5.28
N SER A 11 -3.16 0.38 6.38
CA SER A 11 -3.21 -0.24 7.71
C SER A 11 -4.61 -0.27 8.32
N LYS A 12 -5.60 0.38 7.69
CA LYS A 12 -7.00 0.42 8.16
C LYS A 12 -7.86 -0.70 7.57
N CYS A 13 -7.69 -1.01 6.29
CA CYS A 13 -8.51 -2.00 5.58
C CYS A 13 -7.69 -3.13 4.93
N GLY A 14 -6.37 -3.01 4.87
CA GLY A 14 -5.49 -3.96 4.17
C GLY A 14 -5.38 -3.72 2.66
N ALA A 15 -6.00 -2.66 2.13
CA ALA A 15 -5.97 -2.33 0.70
C ALA A 15 -4.55 -2.11 0.19
N GLN A 16 -4.17 -2.77 -0.90
CA GLN A 16 -2.85 -2.65 -1.50
C GLN A 16 -2.92 -1.85 -2.80
N SER A 17 -1.99 -0.91 -2.99
CA SER A 17 -1.93 -0.02 -4.13
C SER A 17 -0.49 0.19 -4.56
N LEU A 18 -0.20 0.08 -5.85
CA LEU A 18 1.14 0.33 -6.39
C LEU A 18 1.52 1.81 -6.45
N LYS A 19 0.54 2.69 -6.27
CA LYS A 19 0.67 4.13 -6.44
C LYS A 19 0.14 4.84 -5.20
N TRP A 20 0.92 5.77 -4.66
CA TRP A 20 0.53 6.53 -3.49
C TRP A 20 -0.36 7.71 -3.91
N SER A 21 -1.59 7.74 -3.40
CA SER A 21 -2.58 8.79 -3.67
C SER A 21 -2.88 9.69 -2.45
N GLY A 22 -2.10 9.62 -1.36
CA GLY A 22 -2.36 10.34 -0.10
C GLY A 22 -3.54 9.80 0.73
N ARG A 23 -4.56 9.28 0.05
CA ARG A 23 -5.77 8.68 0.59
C ARG A 23 -5.93 7.24 0.10
N CYS A 24 -6.39 6.36 0.98
CA CYS A 24 -6.79 5.01 0.60
C CYS A 24 -8.05 5.06 -0.27
N LEU A 25 -8.00 4.47 -1.47
CA LEU A 25 -9.14 4.43 -2.40
C LEU A 25 -10.23 3.43 -1.99
N GLU A 26 -9.91 2.44 -1.17
CA GLU A 26 -10.90 1.46 -0.69
C GLU A 26 -11.69 1.97 0.52
N CYS A 27 -11.01 2.46 1.56
CA CYS A 27 -11.69 2.89 2.79
C CYS A 27 -11.82 4.41 2.95
N GLY A 28 -11.21 5.21 2.06
CA GLY A 28 -11.24 6.67 2.16
C GLY A 28 -10.42 7.25 3.32
N ALA A 29 -9.63 6.45 4.03
CA ALA A 29 -8.77 6.92 5.11
C ALA A 29 -7.55 7.67 4.59
N TRP A 30 -7.17 8.75 5.27
CA TRP A 30 -5.97 9.55 4.98
C TRP A 30 -4.85 9.16 5.95
N GLY A 31 -3.61 9.12 5.47
CA GLY A 31 -2.42 8.85 6.30
C GLY A 31 -2.26 7.40 6.77
N THR A 32 -3.09 6.47 6.32
CA THR A 32 -3.02 5.03 6.68
C THR A 32 -2.32 4.18 5.64
N LEU A 33 -1.84 4.76 4.54
CA LEU A 33 -1.09 4.06 3.51
C LEU A 33 0.37 3.90 3.95
N GLN A 34 0.79 2.67 4.21
CA GLN A 34 2.17 2.29 4.55
C GLN A 34 2.83 1.59 3.36
N MET A 35 4.08 1.95 3.07
CA MET A 35 4.87 1.27 2.05
C MET A 35 5.32 -0.10 2.56
N GLN A 36 4.98 -1.16 1.83
CA GLN A 36 5.39 -2.52 2.08
C GLN A 36 6.20 -3.03 0.88
N THR A 37 7.36 -3.59 1.17
CA THR A 37 8.17 -4.29 0.17
C THR A 37 7.77 -5.76 0.20
N VAL A 38 7.13 -6.23 -0.88
CA VAL A 38 6.81 -7.64 -1.05
C VAL A 38 7.95 -8.30 -1.80
N ASP A 39 8.70 -9.14 -1.08
CA ASP A 39 9.64 -10.11 -1.64
C ASP A 39 8.86 -11.42 -1.89
N ARG A 40 9.01 -12.01 -3.08
CA ARG A 40 8.20 -13.15 -3.53
C ARG A 40 9.03 -14.41 -3.74
#